data_AF-A0A0E0NN85-F1
#
_entry.id   AF-A0A0E0NN85-F1
#
_cell.length_a   1.000
_cell.length_b   1.000
_cell.length_c   1.000
_cell.angle_alpha   90.00
_cell.angle_beta   90.00
_cell.angle_gamma   90.00
#
_symmetry.space_group_name_H-M   'P 1'
#
loop_
_entity.id
_entity.type
_entity.pdbx_description
1 polymer ?
#
loop_
_entity_poly.entity_id
_entity_poly.type
_entity_poly.pdbx_seq_one_letter_code
_entity_poly.pdbx_strand_id
1 'polypeptide(L)'
;MVVGSDEALDAEQVTTGEDVALSRRIAATFLLMTMADFSDQLFDWQDRLFDNTNGRLEFSGNTWTSLWPGTGKPGLWTASISRMGALYSLIVREEEIHIAQRKHSNNGQEDDRDEDIELVIPPVFNGCTQVLTADDQKAARDLYWDAVCSGGEDETDWRKVEEILRRCIGRNPFVGEPHLVLAQVLLNMEMYEEAEEQIEAGVKLLLEWGSSWDKRMPWEAWVSWGRAMLIKAKDKDWPHTSFGILSIGLVK
;
A
#
# COMPACT_ATOMS: atom_id res chain seq x y z
N MET A 1 18.71 -21.85 -25.16
CA MET A 1 17.82 -22.08 -24.01
C MET A 1 17.84 -23.57 -23.74
N VAL A 2 18.84 -24.01 -22.97
CA VAL A 2 18.99 -25.41 -22.58
C VAL A 2 18.35 -25.52 -21.21
N VAL A 3 17.33 -26.37 -21.12
CA VAL A 3 16.68 -26.75 -19.88
C VAL A 3 17.71 -27.54 -19.07
N GLY A 4 18.23 -26.95 -18.00
CA GLY A 4 19.14 -27.57 -17.04
C GLY A 4 18.71 -27.20 -15.63
N SER A 5 18.44 -28.22 -14.81
CA SER A 5 17.94 -28.19 -13.42
C SER A 5 16.70 -27.30 -13.18
N ASP A 6 15.54 -27.95 -13.11
CA ASP A 6 14.19 -27.38 -12.96
C ASP A 6 13.90 -26.62 -11.63
N GLU A 7 14.89 -26.19 -10.86
CA GLU A 7 14.69 -25.91 -9.42
C GLU A 7 15.34 -24.63 -8.85
N ALA A 8 16.14 -23.88 -9.60
CA ALA A 8 16.71 -22.60 -9.16
C ALA A 8 16.53 -21.50 -10.21
N LEU A 9 16.30 -20.27 -9.75
CA LEU A 9 16.33 -19.08 -10.61
C LEU A 9 17.77 -18.56 -10.66
N ASP A 10 18.41 -18.61 -11.83
CA ASP A 10 19.73 -18.03 -12.03
C ASP A 10 19.60 -16.51 -12.16
N ALA A 11 20.25 -15.78 -11.26
CA ALA A 11 20.33 -14.33 -11.28
C ALA A 11 21.78 -13.87 -11.31
N GLU A 12 22.10 -12.94 -12.21
CA GLU A 12 23.44 -12.37 -12.29
C GLU A 12 23.66 -11.33 -11.19
N GLN A 13 24.72 -11.49 -10.40
CA GLN A 13 25.11 -10.50 -9.41
C GLN A 13 25.64 -9.23 -10.09
N VAL A 14 24.99 -8.09 -9.85
CA VAL A 14 25.25 -6.80 -10.52
C VAL A 14 26.73 -6.32 -10.44
N THR A 15 27.46 -6.66 -9.38
CA THR A 15 28.84 -6.17 -9.19
C THR A 15 29.91 -7.12 -9.71
N THR A 16 29.70 -8.44 -9.60
CA THR A 16 30.70 -9.46 -9.95
C THR A 16 30.43 -10.11 -11.31
N GLY A 17 29.19 -10.05 -11.80
CA GLY A 17 28.74 -10.78 -12.99
C GLY A 17 28.62 -12.29 -12.77
N GLU A 18 28.68 -12.76 -11.51
CA GLU A 18 28.56 -14.18 -11.20
C GLU A 18 27.08 -14.60 -11.19
N ASP A 19 26.79 -15.76 -11.79
CA ASP A 19 25.48 -16.39 -11.73
C ASP A 19 25.25 -16.95 -10.32
N VAL A 20 24.19 -16.48 -9.67
CA VAL A 20 23.75 -16.92 -8.35
C VAL A 20 22.44 -17.68 -8.52
N ALA A 21 22.45 -18.96 -8.12
CA ALA A 21 21.24 -19.77 -8.06
C ALA A 21 20.41 -19.37 -6.83
N LEU A 22 19.18 -18.93 -7.05
CA LEU A 22 18.23 -18.57 -5.99
C LEU A 22 17.14 -19.62 -5.85
N SER A 23 16.86 -20.04 -4.61
CA SER A 23 15.68 -20.85 -4.33
C SER A 23 14.40 -20.03 -4.54
N ARG A 24 13.29 -20.71 -4.80
CA ARG A 24 11.98 -20.05 -4.94
C ARG A 24 11.55 -19.32 -3.67
N ARG A 25 11.95 -19.80 -2.49
CA ARG A 25 11.64 -19.16 -1.19
C ARG A 25 12.43 -17.87 -1.01
N ILE A 26 13.70 -17.84 -1.42
CA ILE A 26 14.50 -16.61 -1.46
C ILE A 26 13.91 -15.62 -2.46
N ALA A 27 13.53 -16.07 -3.66
CA ALA A 27 12.90 -15.20 -4.66
C ALA A 27 11.56 -14.62 -4.17
N ALA A 28 10.72 -15.43 -3.51
CA ALA A 28 9.48 -14.97 -2.88
C ALA A 28 9.75 -13.95 -1.77
N THR A 29 10.75 -14.21 -0.92
CA THR A 29 11.15 -13.29 0.15
C THR A 29 11.63 -11.96 -0.41
N PHE A 30 12.45 -11.98 -1.47
CA PHE A 30 12.89 -10.77 -2.15
C PHE A 30 11.70 -9.97 -2.72
N LEU A 31 10.73 -10.67 -3.32
CA LEU A 31 9.51 -10.04 -3.85
C LEU A 31 8.68 -9.38 -2.73
N LEU A 32 8.50 -10.07 -1.61
CA LEU A 32 7.81 -9.53 -0.43
C LEU A 32 8.53 -8.30 0.14
N MET A 33 9.85 -8.37 0.29
CA MET A 33 10.66 -7.25 0.76
C MET A 33 10.60 -6.06 -0.21
N THR A 34 10.57 -6.31 -1.53
CA THR A 34 10.39 -5.28 -2.55
C THR A 34 9.03 -4.61 -2.43
N MET A 35 7.96 -5.36 -2.15
CA MET A 35 6.63 -4.80 -1.90
C MET A 35 6.62 -3.88 -0.68
N ALA A 36 7.27 -4.30 0.42
CA ALA A 36 7.38 -3.47 1.63
C ALA A 36 8.19 -2.19 1.37
N ASP A 37 9.36 -2.34 0.75
CA ASP A 37 10.27 -1.24 0.40
C ASP A 37 9.59 -0.18 -0.48
N PHE A 38 8.91 -0.61 -1.54
CA PHE A 38 8.21 0.30 -2.44
C PHE A 38 7.07 1.05 -1.74
N SER A 39 6.32 0.37 -0.86
CA SER A 39 5.25 1.02 -0.10
C SER A 39 5.79 2.11 0.83
N ASP A 40 6.97 1.90 1.43
CA ASP A 40 7.56 2.82 2.39
C ASP A 40 8.27 3.99 1.71
N GLN A 41 9.00 3.72 0.62
CA GLN A 41 9.86 4.72 0.00
C GLN A 41 9.19 5.55 -1.07
N LEU A 42 8.28 4.99 -1.87
CA LEU A 42 7.86 5.62 -3.13
C LEU A 42 6.75 6.65 -2.93
N PHE A 43 7.01 7.86 -3.43
CA PHE A 43 6.04 8.94 -3.54
C PHE A 43 6.29 9.75 -4.82
N ASP A 44 5.63 10.90 -4.98
CA ASP A 44 5.63 11.65 -6.24
C ASP A 44 7.02 12.13 -6.72
N TRP A 45 8.04 12.17 -5.86
CA TRP A 45 9.40 12.47 -6.29
C TRP A 45 9.97 11.36 -7.17
N GLN A 46 9.86 10.10 -6.77
CA GLN A 46 10.31 8.97 -7.60
C GLN A 46 9.49 8.85 -8.88
N ASP A 47 8.19 9.19 -8.82
CA ASP A 47 7.38 9.24 -10.04
C ASP A 47 7.95 10.23 -11.07
N ARG A 48 8.47 11.38 -10.64
CA ARG A 48 9.14 12.35 -11.54
C ARG A 48 10.52 11.89 -11.98
N LEU A 49 11.30 11.32 -11.05
CA LEU A 49 12.65 10.84 -11.30
C LEU A 49 12.68 9.82 -12.45
N PHE A 50 11.68 8.94 -12.49
CA PHE A 50 11.59 7.81 -13.40
C PHE A 50 10.50 7.91 -14.46
N ASP A 51 9.91 9.10 -14.67
CA ASP A 51 8.79 9.33 -15.60
C ASP A 51 7.62 8.34 -15.45
N ASN A 52 7.25 8.04 -14.20
CA ASN A 52 6.16 7.12 -13.86
C ASN A 52 4.77 7.77 -13.98
N THR A 53 4.57 8.72 -14.90
CA THR A 53 3.30 9.45 -15.03
C THR A 53 2.13 8.55 -15.48
N ASN A 54 2.44 7.38 -16.04
CA ASN A 54 1.51 6.32 -16.42
C ASN A 54 1.20 5.33 -15.26
N GLY A 55 1.93 5.40 -14.15
CA GLY A 55 1.80 4.53 -12.98
C GLY A 55 2.22 3.07 -13.19
N ARG A 56 2.92 2.74 -14.28
CA ARG A 56 3.32 1.35 -14.56
C ARG A 56 4.61 0.94 -13.86
N LEU A 57 5.35 1.92 -13.33
CA LEU A 57 6.62 1.78 -12.64
C LEU A 57 7.67 1.07 -13.51
N GLU A 58 7.79 1.52 -14.76
CA GLU A 58 8.66 0.94 -15.79
C GLU A 58 10.12 1.42 -15.70
N PHE A 59 10.41 2.38 -14.82
CA PHE A 59 11.74 2.99 -14.65
C PHE A 59 12.35 3.53 -15.97
N SER A 60 11.51 4.04 -16.86
CA SER A 60 11.90 4.48 -18.21
C SER A 60 12.53 5.88 -18.23
N GLY A 61 12.22 6.72 -17.24
CA GLY A 61 12.77 8.07 -17.11
C GLY A 61 14.14 8.12 -16.43
N ASN A 62 14.88 9.20 -16.70
CA ASN A 62 16.17 9.51 -16.08
C ASN A 62 16.27 11.00 -15.74
N THR A 63 15.28 11.52 -15.02
CA THR A 63 15.16 12.93 -14.66
C THR A 63 15.92 13.22 -13.37
N TRP A 64 17.24 13.05 -13.41
CA TRP A 64 18.13 13.18 -12.23
C TRP A 64 18.13 14.58 -11.61
N THR A 65 17.63 15.59 -12.31
CA THR A 65 17.46 16.97 -11.82
C THR A 65 16.19 17.19 -10.98
N SER A 66 15.36 16.16 -10.79
CA SER A 66 14.14 16.23 -9.97
C SER A 66 14.46 16.58 -8.52
N LEU A 67 13.89 17.68 -8.01
CA LEU A 67 14.16 18.16 -6.66
C LEU A 67 13.47 17.31 -5.59
N TRP A 68 14.26 16.77 -4.66
CA TRP A 68 13.79 16.14 -3.43
C TRP A 68 13.38 17.23 -2.39
N PRO A 69 12.32 17.05 -1.58
CA PRO A 69 11.47 15.86 -1.43
C PRO A 69 10.19 15.91 -2.27
N GLY A 70 10.16 16.55 -3.44
CA GLY A 70 8.91 16.66 -4.22
C GLY A 70 7.78 17.38 -3.47
N THR A 71 6.53 16.91 -3.62
CA THR A 71 5.36 17.48 -2.90
C THR A 71 4.86 16.60 -1.75
N GLY A 72 5.41 15.39 -1.61
CA GLY A 72 4.89 14.37 -0.71
C GLY A 72 3.58 13.75 -1.17
N LYS A 73 3.12 14.06 -2.40
CA LYS A 73 1.94 13.44 -3.01
C LYS A 73 2.14 11.92 -3.10
N PRO A 74 1.10 11.11 -2.86
CA PRO A 74 1.24 9.66 -2.94
C PRO A 74 1.79 9.18 -4.28
N GLY A 75 2.67 8.18 -4.26
CA GLY A 75 3.31 7.63 -5.45
C GLY A 75 2.42 6.65 -6.21
N LEU A 76 2.72 6.43 -7.49
CA LEU A 76 2.01 5.46 -8.35
C LEU A 76 2.68 4.09 -8.34
N TRP A 77 2.63 3.42 -7.20
CA TRP A 77 3.22 2.10 -7.00
C TRP A 77 2.19 0.98 -6.76
N THR A 78 1.00 1.31 -6.25
CA THR A 78 -0.01 0.33 -5.77
C THR A 78 -0.41 -0.71 -6.83
N ALA A 79 -0.53 -0.31 -8.11
CA ALA A 79 -0.84 -1.26 -9.19
C ALA A 79 0.31 -2.26 -9.41
N SER A 80 1.56 -1.80 -9.39
CA SER A 80 2.73 -2.68 -9.53
C SER A 80 2.87 -3.63 -8.34
N ILE A 81 2.71 -3.12 -7.12
CA ILE A 81 2.76 -3.95 -5.91
C ILE A 81 1.61 -4.97 -5.88
N SER A 82 0.41 -4.64 -6.35
CA SER A 82 -0.69 -5.61 -6.40
C SER A 82 -0.40 -6.80 -7.34
N ARG A 83 0.32 -6.55 -8.45
CA ARG A 83 0.81 -7.60 -9.37
C ARG A 83 1.91 -8.45 -8.71
N MET A 84 2.82 -7.81 -7.98
CA MET A 84 3.84 -8.50 -7.19
C MET A 84 3.21 -9.39 -6.12
N GLY A 85 2.19 -8.90 -5.41
CA GLY A 85 1.42 -9.69 -4.45
C GLY A 85 0.76 -10.91 -5.10
N ALA A 86 0.08 -10.72 -6.23
CA ALA A 86 -0.51 -11.83 -6.96
C ALA A 86 0.52 -12.90 -7.34
N LEU A 87 1.69 -12.48 -7.85
CA LEU A 87 2.81 -13.38 -8.15
C LEU A 87 3.34 -14.08 -6.89
N TYR A 88 3.55 -13.35 -5.80
CA TYR A 88 3.97 -13.90 -4.51
C TYR A 88 3.01 -15.00 -4.05
N SER A 89 1.69 -14.75 -4.09
CA SER A 89 0.67 -15.72 -3.68
C SER A 89 0.71 -17.00 -4.52
N LEU A 90 1.08 -16.91 -5.81
CA LEU A 90 1.25 -18.07 -6.67
C LEU A 90 2.48 -18.87 -6.27
N ILE A 91 3.62 -18.21 -6.03
CA ILE A 91 4.85 -18.88 -5.59
C ILE A 91 4.63 -19.62 -4.27
N VAL A 92 3.96 -19.01 -3.30
CA VAL A 92 3.63 -19.65 -2.01
C VAL A 92 2.82 -20.93 -2.23
N ARG A 93 1.74 -20.88 -3.03
CA ARG A 93 0.89 -22.03 -3.30
C ARG A 93 1.62 -23.14 -4.06
N GLU A 94 2.45 -22.78 -5.04
CA GLU A 94 3.24 -23.75 -5.79
C GLU A 94 4.27 -24.44 -4.90
N GLU A 95 4.89 -23.73 -3.96
CA GLU A 95 5.83 -24.34 -3.02
C GLU A 95 5.16 -25.29 -2.03
N GLU A 96 3.96 -24.98 -1.54
CA GLU A 96 3.19 -25.91 -0.71
C GLU A 96 2.88 -27.22 -1.45
N ILE A 97 2.46 -27.12 -2.72
CA ILE A 97 2.20 -28.28 -3.59
C ILE A 97 3.48 -29.08 -3.81
N HIS A 98 4.59 -28.40 -4.10
CA HIS A 98 5.87 -29.04 -4.36
C HIS A 98 6.35 -29.82 -3.12
N ILE A 99 6.35 -29.19 -1.94
CA ILE A 99 6.74 -29.84 -0.67
C ILE A 99 5.86 -31.08 -0.40
N ALA A 100 4.54 -30.98 -0.63
CA ALA A 100 3.63 -32.11 -0.46
C ALA A 100 3.95 -33.26 -1.43
N GLN A 101 4.21 -32.96 -2.70
CA GLN A 101 4.57 -33.97 -3.71
C GLN A 101 5.90 -34.65 -3.41
N ARG A 102 6.90 -33.91 -2.91
CA ARG A 102 8.21 -34.46 -2.49
C ARG A 102 8.06 -35.41 -1.31
N LYS A 103 7.29 -35.03 -0.28
CA LYS A 103 6.97 -35.90 0.86
C LYS A 103 6.31 -37.22 0.42
N HIS A 104 5.59 -37.22 -0.70
CA HIS A 104 4.99 -38.43 -1.26
C HIS A 104 5.92 -39.24 -2.18
N SER A 105 6.95 -38.63 -2.78
CA SER A 105 7.71 -39.24 -3.89
C SER A 105 9.12 -39.71 -3.53
N ASN A 106 9.76 -39.21 -2.45
CA ASN A 106 11.16 -39.57 -2.19
C ASN A 106 11.52 -39.84 -0.71
N ASN A 107 12.34 -40.89 -0.54
CA ASN A 107 13.01 -41.33 0.70
C ASN A 107 14.10 -40.33 1.14
N GLY A 108 13.72 -39.23 1.78
CA GLY A 108 14.59 -38.53 2.74
C GLY A 108 15.88 -37.89 2.22
N GLN A 109 15.90 -37.35 1.00
CA GLN A 109 16.99 -36.48 0.58
C GLN A 109 16.65 -35.02 0.94
N GLU A 110 17.30 -34.52 1.99
CA GLU A 110 17.28 -33.09 2.38
C GLU A 110 18.18 -32.32 1.40
N ASP A 111 17.58 -31.73 0.36
CA ASP A 111 18.22 -30.60 -0.32
C ASP A 111 17.96 -29.34 0.51
N ASP A 112 19.04 -28.65 0.86
CA ASP A 112 19.03 -27.35 1.52
C ASP A 112 18.43 -26.30 0.58
N ARG A 113 17.10 -26.13 0.63
CA ARG A 113 16.30 -25.22 -0.22
C ARG A 113 15.64 -24.09 0.57
N ASP A 114 16.29 -23.67 1.65
CA ASP A 114 15.80 -22.61 2.54
C ASP A 114 14.38 -22.87 3.08
N GLU A 115 14.02 -24.16 3.29
CA GLU A 115 12.67 -24.54 3.76
C GLU A 115 12.36 -24.03 5.18
N ASP A 116 13.39 -23.59 5.91
CA ASP A 116 13.29 -22.89 7.20
C ASP A 116 12.76 -21.44 7.06
N ILE A 117 12.87 -20.82 5.89
CA ILE A 117 12.27 -19.51 5.61
C ILE A 117 10.76 -19.66 5.50
N GLU A 118 9.98 -19.20 6.47
CA GLU A 118 8.52 -19.20 6.40
C GLU A 118 8.00 -18.17 5.38
N LEU A 119 7.18 -18.62 4.41
CA LEU A 119 6.49 -17.73 3.48
C LEU A 119 5.09 -17.39 4.00
N VAL A 120 4.84 -16.12 4.26
CA VAL A 120 3.57 -15.62 4.82
C VAL A 120 2.88 -14.73 3.80
N ILE A 121 1.59 -14.98 3.54
CA ILE A 121 0.78 -14.12 2.66
C ILE A 121 0.45 -12.81 3.40
N PRO A 122 0.89 -11.64 2.91
CA PRO A 122 0.52 -10.36 3.50
C PRO A 122 -0.98 -10.10 3.35
N PRO A 123 -1.60 -9.36 4.30
CA PRO A 123 -3.02 -9.09 4.25
C PRO A 123 -3.43 -8.11 3.12
N VAL A 124 -2.48 -7.35 2.56
CA VAL A 124 -2.74 -6.36 1.52
C VAL A 124 -3.36 -6.95 0.26
N PHE A 125 -4.15 -6.17 -0.47
CA PHE A 125 -4.85 -6.58 -1.69
C PHE A 125 -5.70 -7.85 -1.53
N ASN A 126 -6.39 -7.96 -0.38
CA ASN A 126 -7.22 -9.11 -0.02
C ASN A 126 -6.40 -10.42 -0.03
N GLY A 127 -5.33 -10.46 0.77
CA GLY A 127 -4.43 -11.62 0.81
C GLY A 127 -3.68 -11.81 -0.51
N CYS A 128 -3.28 -10.71 -1.14
CA CYS A 128 -2.54 -10.70 -2.40
C CYS A 128 -3.28 -11.36 -3.58
N THR A 129 -4.62 -11.37 -3.57
CA THR A 129 -5.44 -11.99 -4.62
C THR A 129 -6.03 -11.02 -5.62
N GLN A 130 -6.04 -9.72 -5.30
CA GLN A 130 -6.61 -8.69 -6.17
C GLN A 130 -5.51 -7.85 -6.82
N VAL A 131 -5.74 -7.48 -8.08
CA VAL A 131 -4.82 -6.68 -8.88
C VAL A 131 -5.50 -5.36 -9.23
N LEU A 132 -4.82 -4.26 -8.94
CA LEU A 132 -5.25 -2.90 -9.25
C LEU A 132 -4.69 -2.45 -10.61
N THR A 133 -5.48 -1.73 -11.39
CA THR A 133 -5.03 -1.20 -12.68
C THR A 133 -4.23 0.10 -12.50
N ALA A 134 -3.34 0.39 -13.46
CA ALA A 134 -2.58 1.63 -13.44
C ALA A 134 -3.48 2.88 -13.57
N ASP A 135 -4.58 2.76 -14.32
CA ASP A 135 -5.55 3.83 -14.50
C ASP A 135 -6.35 4.09 -13.22
N ASP A 136 -6.80 3.04 -12.54
CA ASP A 136 -7.57 3.18 -11.29
C ASP A 136 -6.72 3.77 -10.16
N GLN A 137 -5.47 3.33 -9.97
CA GLN A 137 -4.61 3.95 -8.95
C GLN A 137 -4.37 5.44 -9.22
N LYS A 138 -4.21 5.81 -10.50
CA LYS A 138 -3.92 7.19 -10.90
C LYS A 138 -5.14 8.06 -10.67
N ALA A 139 -6.31 7.58 -11.09
CA ALA A 139 -7.58 8.23 -10.83
C ALA A 139 -7.82 8.40 -9.32
N ALA A 140 -7.59 7.37 -8.51
CA ALA A 140 -7.71 7.44 -7.06
C ALA A 140 -6.76 8.49 -6.46
N ARG A 141 -5.47 8.44 -6.80
CA ARG A 141 -4.47 9.41 -6.34
C ARG A 141 -4.85 10.85 -6.69
N ASP A 142 -5.31 11.08 -7.92
CA ASP A 142 -5.63 12.43 -8.37
C ASP A 142 -6.92 12.96 -7.73
N LEU A 143 -7.93 12.10 -7.52
CA LEU A 143 -9.14 12.43 -6.74
C LEU A 143 -8.82 12.73 -5.27
N TYR A 144 -8.00 11.88 -4.63
CA TYR A 144 -7.54 12.11 -3.26
C TYR A 144 -6.81 13.45 -3.16
N TRP A 145 -5.88 13.71 -4.07
CA TRP A 145 -5.08 14.93 -4.09
C TRP A 145 -5.94 16.18 -4.27
N ASP A 146 -6.93 16.13 -5.16
CA ASP A 146 -7.91 17.21 -5.30
C ASP A 146 -8.70 17.43 -4.01
N ALA A 147 -9.22 16.38 -3.38
CA ALA A 147 -9.98 16.50 -2.12
C ALA A 147 -9.16 17.18 -1.01
N VAL A 148 -7.91 16.76 -0.81
CA VAL A 148 -7.06 17.26 0.30
C VAL A 148 -6.37 18.59 0.02
N CYS A 149 -6.25 19.01 -1.25
CA CYS A 149 -5.66 20.31 -1.59
C CYS A 149 -6.73 21.38 -1.80
N SER A 150 -7.91 21.02 -2.29
CA SER A 150 -9.01 21.94 -2.58
C SER A 150 -10.01 22.06 -1.41
N GLY A 151 -10.01 21.12 -0.45
CA GLY A 151 -10.95 21.06 0.69
C GLY A 151 -10.72 22.08 1.82
N GLY A 152 -10.03 23.19 1.55
CA GLY A 152 -9.70 24.23 2.54
C GLY A 152 -10.02 25.66 2.09
N GLU A 153 -10.70 25.84 0.95
CA GLU A 153 -11.16 27.15 0.48
C GLU A 153 -12.54 27.50 1.06
N ASP A 154 -12.80 28.79 1.27
CA ASP A 154 -13.98 29.37 1.95
C ASP A 154 -15.30 28.78 1.45
N GLU A 155 -16.17 28.38 2.40
CA GLU A 155 -17.40 27.58 2.19
C GLU A 155 -17.14 26.22 1.52
N THR A 156 -16.35 25.36 2.19
CA THR A 156 -16.14 23.98 1.75
C THR A 156 -17.48 23.23 1.67
N ASP A 157 -17.91 22.92 0.45
CA ASP A 157 -19.02 22.01 0.20
C ASP A 157 -18.59 20.58 0.56
N TRP A 158 -18.85 20.20 1.82
CA TRP A 158 -18.54 18.87 2.34
C TRP A 158 -19.16 17.75 1.52
N ARG A 159 -20.31 17.97 0.87
CA ARG A 159 -20.94 16.95 0.00
C ARG A 159 -20.14 16.72 -1.27
N LYS A 160 -19.57 17.77 -1.86
CA LYS A 160 -18.67 17.65 -3.01
C LYS A 160 -17.39 16.89 -2.64
N VAL A 161 -16.79 17.22 -1.48
CA VAL A 161 -15.57 16.52 -1.01
C VAL A 161 -15.89 15.05 -0.70
N GLU A 162 -17.04 14.77 -0.07
CA GLU A 162 -17.55 13.42 0.17
C GLU A 162 -17.64 12.61 -1.13
N GLU A 163 -18.25 13.16 -2.19
CA GLU A 163 -18.38 12.50 -3.49
C GLU A 163 -17.01 12.16 -4.11
N ILE A 164 -16.08 13.11 -4.08
CA ILE A 164 -14.71 12.92 -4.60
C ILE A 164 -14.01 11.78 -3.87
N LEU A 165 -14.08 11.75 -2.53
CA LEU A 165 -13.43 10.73 -1.71
C LEU A 165 -14.06 9.36 -1.88
N ARG A 166 -15.39 9.26 -2.00
CA ARG A 166 -16.06 7.99 -2.32
C ARG A 166 -15.64 7.45 -3.68
N ARG A 167 -15.51 8.33 -4.68
CA ARG A 167 -14.97 7.94 -6.00
C ARG A 167 -13.51 7.53 -5.91
N CYS A 168 -12.70 8.19 -5.10
CA CYS A 168 -11.31 7.79 -4.84
C CYS A 168 -11.24 6.37 -4.28
N ILE A 169 -11.98 6.09 -3.21
CA ILE A 169 -12.05 4.77 -2.56
C ILE A 169 -12.55 3.71 -3.55
N GLY A 170 -13.58 4.03 -4.34
CA GLY A 170 -14.10 3.11 -5.35
C GLY A 170 -13.08 2.75 -6.45
N ARG A 171 -12.09 3.63 -6.71
CA ARG A 171 -11.00 3.37 -7.65
C ARG A 171 -9.86 2.60 -7.01
N ASN A 172 -9.47 2.95 -5.79
CA ASN A 172 -8.45 2.22 -5.04
C ASN A 172 -8.95 1.94 -3.61
N PRO A 173 -9.53 0.75 -3.36
CA PRO A 173 -10.05 0.40 -2.06
C PRO A 173 -8.97 -0.11 -1.08
N PHE A 174 -7.69 -0.11 -1.50
CA PHE A 174 -6.60 -0.71 -0.74
C PHE A 174 -5.73 0.31 -0.02
N VAL A 175 -6.13 1.57 0.08
CA VAL A 175 -5.36 2.64 0.76
C VAL A 175 -6.20 3.26 1.86
N GLY A 176 -5.61 3.47 3.04
CA GLY A 176 -6.38 3.82 4.25
C GLY A 176 -6.70 5.32 4.37
N GLU A 177 -5.83 6.18 3.87
CA GLU A 177 -5.93 7.64 4.04
C GLU A 177 -7.20 8.24 3.43
N PRO A 178 -7.66 7.86 2.21
CA PRO A 178 -8.93 8.35 1.68
C PRO A 178 -10.13 8.03 2.58
N HIS A 179 -10.12 6.88 3.24
CA HIS A 179 -11.17 6.52 4.21
C HIS A 179 -11.12 7.42 5.45
N LEU A 180 -9.93 7.70 5.98
CA LEU A 180 -9.78 8.59 7.14
C LEU A 180 -10.18 10.04 6.83
N VAL A 181 -9.82 10.54 5.64
CA VAL A 181 -10.24 11.87 5.21
C VAL A 181 -11.75 11.91 4.97
N LEU A 182 -12.35 10.87 4.37
CA LEU A 182 -13.81 10.77 4.22
C LEU A 182 -14.50 10.75 5.57
N ALA A 183 -13.98 9.99 6.54
CA ALA A 183 -14.51 9.97 7.88
C ALA A 183 -14.53 11.35 8.54
N GLN A 184 -13.46 12.14 8.41
CA GLN A 184 -13.44 13.50 8.92
C GLN A 184 -14.54 14.37 8.28
N VAL A 185 -14.74 14.24 6.96
CA VAL A 185 -15.82 14.93 6.25
C VAL A 185 -17.19 14.52 6.77
N LEU A 186 -17.41 13.23 7.00
CA LEU A 186 -18.66 12.70 7.58
C LEU A 186 -18.89 13.20 9.01
N LEU A 187 -17.83 13.28 9.83
CA LEU A 187 -17.89 13.86 11.18
C LEU A 187 -18.24 15.35 11.17
N ASN A 188 -17.67 16.12 10.23
CA ASN A 188 -18.06 17.52 10.02
C ASN A 188 -19.54 17.67 9.68
N MET A 189 -20.16 16.66 9.06
CA MET A 189 -21.59 16.60 8.74
C MET A 189 -22.42 15.85 9.78
N GLU A 190 -21.84 15.49 10.93
CA GLU A 190 -22.50 14.75 12.03
C GLU A 190 -23.07 13.37 11.61
N MET A 191 -22.51 12.77 10.55
CA MET A 191 -22.85 11.44 10.07
C MET A 191 -22.01 10.37 10.79
N TYR A 192 -22.22 10.23 12.10
CA TYR A 192 -21.34 9.47 13.00
C TYR A 192 -21.21 7.98 12.68
N GLU A 193 -22.32 7.30 12.37
CA GLU A 193 -22.32 5.86 12.10
C GLU A 193 -21.51 5.53 10.85
N GLU A 194 -21.70 6.31 9.78
CA GLU A 194 -20.93 6.10 8.54
C GLU A 194 -19.48 6.52 8.71
N ALA A 195 -19.21 7.56 9.50
CA ALA A 195 -17.84 7.93 9.84
C ALA A 195 -17.12 6.78 10.55
N GLU A 196 -17.75 6.12 11.51
CA GLU A 196 -17.19 4.96 12.22
C GLU A 196 -16.77 3.85 11.24
N GLU A 197 -17.63 3.47 10.30
CA GLU A 197 -17.33 2.46 9.28
C GLU A 197 -16.09 2.82 8.45
N GLN A 198 -15.99 4.09 8.01
CA GLN A 198 -14.84 4.56 7.25
C GLN A 198 -13.56 4.61 8.09
N ILE A 199 -13.66 4.98 9.37
CA ILE A 199 -12.50 5.02 10.27
C ILE A 199 -11.93 3.62 10.48
N GLU A 200 -12.79 2.64 10.76
CA GLU A 200 -12.37 1.26 10.97
C GLU A 200 -11.71 0.67 9.71
N ALA A 201 -12.30 0.93 8.53
CA ALA A 201 -11.70 0.54 7.25
C ALA A 201 -10.33 1.19 7.03
N GLY A 202 -10.24 2.51 7.24
CA GLY A 202 -8.99 3.26 7.04
C GLY A 202 -7.87 2.85 7.99
N VAL A 203 -8.17 2.70 9.28
CA VAL A 203 -7.19 2.23 10.28
C VAL A 203 -6.75 0.80 9.98
N LYS A 204 -7.68 -0.09 9.62
CA LYS A 204 -7.34 -1.46 9.22
C LYS A 204 -6.33 -1.47 8.06
N LEU A 205 -6.61 -0.73 6.98
CA LEU A 205 -5.72 -0.66 5.82
C LEU A 205 -4.34 -0.09 6.18
N LEU A 206 -4.26 0.94 7.03
CA LEU A 206 -2.97 1.45 7.53
C LEU A 206 -2.19 0.37 8.30
N LEU A 207 -2.86 -0.45 9.11
CA LEU A 207 -2.22 -1.55 9.84
C LEU A 207 -1.78 -2.68 8.90
N GLU A 208 -2.54 -2.98 7.84
CA GLU A 208 -2.18 -3.98 6.84
C GLU A 208 -0.93 -3.57 6.04
N TRP A 209 -0.78 -2.28 5.72
CA TRP A 209 0.40 -1.76 5.03
C TRP A 209 1.60 -1.53 5.94
N GLY A 210 1.38 -1.05 7.16
CA GLY A 210 2.47 -0.64 8.06
C GLY A 210 3.26 0.59 7.58
N SER A 211 2.78 1.29 6.55
CA SER A 211 3.39 2.51 5.98
C SER A 211 2.29 3.47 5.52
N SER A 212 2.62 4.76 5.35
CA SER A 212 1.66 5.75 4.81
C SER A 212 1.75 5.85 3.29
N TRP A 213 0.62 5.95 2.60
CA TRP A 213 0.53 6.31 1.19
C TRP A 213 0.72 7.82 1.00
N ASP A 214 0.12 8.64 1.87
CA ASP A 214 0.36 10.09 1.91
C ASP A 214 1.54 10.42 2.82
N LYS A 215 2.69 10.69 2.20
CA LYS A 215 3.97 10.92 2.88
C LYS A 215 4.09 12.29 3.54
N ARG A 216 3.08 13.16 3.44
CA ARG A 216 3.06 14.44 4.17
C ARG A 216 2.89 14.23 5.68
N MET A 217 2.36 13.08 6.09
CA MET A 217 2.22 12.69 7.49
C MET A 217 2.80 11.29 7.73
N PRO A 218 3.48 11.07 8.87
CA PRO A 218 3.98 9.75 9.23
C PRO A 218 2.83 8.80 9.56
N TRP A 219 3.08 7.50 9.43
CA TRP A 219 2.09 6.44 9.66
C TRP A 219 1.47 6.52 11.07
N GLU A 220 2.26 6.77 12.10
CA GLU A 220 1.79 6.87 13.48
C GLU A 220 0.80 8.03 13.65
N ALA A 221 0.98 9.12 12.91
CA ALA A 221 0.06 10.25 12.95
C ALA A 221 -1.28 9.90 12.30
N TRP A 222 -1.27 9.19 11.17
CA TRP A 222 -2.50 8.70 10.54
C TRP A 222 -3.27 7.73 11.45
N VAL A 223 -2.57 6.75 12.05
CA VAL A 223 -3.19 5.81 13.00
C VAL A 223 -3.74 6.52 14.23
N SER A 224 -2.99 7.49 14.78
CA SER A 224 -3.43 8.28 15.92
C SER A 224 -4.66 9.12 15.59
N TRP A 225 -4.68 9.75 14.42
CA TRP A 225 -5.82 10.53 13.95
C TRP A 225 -7.08 9.67 13.77
N GLY A 226 -6.95 8.51 13.12
CA GLY A 226 -8.05 7.56 12.98
C GLY A 226 -8.61 7.12 14.33
N ARG A 227 -7.76 6.78 15.31
CA ARG A 227 -8.21 6.40 16.66
C ARG A 227 -8.92 7.54 17.39
N ALA A 228 -8.43 8.76 17.27
CA ALA A 228 -9.04 9.90 17.93
C ALA A 228 -10.41 10.25 17.32
N MET A 229 -10.53 10.17 15.99
CA MET A 229 -11.81 10.27 15.29
C MET A 229 -12.77 9.15 15.70
N LEU A 230 -12.30 7.91 15.90
CA LEU A 230 -13.15 6.80 16.31
C LEU A 230 -13.81 7.03 17.67
N ILE A 231 -13.05 7.57 18.64
CA ILE A 231 -13.59 7.95 19.94
C ILE A 231 -14.70 9.00 19.76
N LYS A 232 -14.45 10.01 18.93
CA LYS A 232 -15.40 11.09 18.66
C LYS A 232 -16.66 10.62 17.92
N ALA A 233 -16.52 9.69 16.99
CA ALA A 233 -17.64 9.05 16.30
C ALA A 233 -18.53 8.28 17.29
N LYS A 234 -17.93 7.48 18.18
CA LYS A 234 -18.65 6.69 19.20
C LYS A 234 -19.34 7.55 20.25
N ASP A 235 -18.70 8.64 20.67
CA ASP A 235 -19.28 9.61 21.59
C ASP A 235 -20.37 10.47 20.94
N LYS A 236 -20.48 10.44 19.60
CA LYS A 236 -21.36 11.31 18.80
C LYS A 236 -21.16 12.79 19.12
N ASP A 237 -19.90 13.17 19.28
CA ASP A 237 -19.46 14.51 19.66
C ASP A 237 -18.29 14.90 18.76
N TRP A 238 -18.50 15.84 17.85
CA TRP A 238 -17.46 16.38 16.98
C TRP A 238 -17.33 17.88 17.21
N PRO A 239 -16.10 18.41 17.47
CA PRO A 239 -15.94 19.80 17.82
C PRO A 239 -16.11 20.73 16.60
N HIS A 240 -16.95 21.75 16.76
CA HIS A 240 -17.20 22.79 15.75
C HIS A 240 -16.37 24.07 15.96
N THR A 241 -15.22 23.96 16.61
CA THR A 241 -14.29 25.08 16.85
C THR A 241 -12.85 24.66 16.56
N SER A 242 -12.03 25.58 16.07
CA SER A 242 -10.63 25.30 15.73
C SER A 242 -9.83 24.77 16.92
N PHE A 243 -9.99 25.35 18.11
CA PHE A 243 -9.34 24.85 19.33
C PHE A 243 -9.89 23.50 19.78
N GLY A 244 -11.18 23.23 19.54
CA GLY A 244 -11.77 21.92 19.80
C GLY A 244 -11.11 20.84 18.94
N ILE A 245 -10.94 21.09 17.64
CA ILE A 245 -10.25 20.17 16.71
C ILE A 245 -8.81 19.92 17.15
N LEU A 246 -8.05 20.98 17.46
CA LEU A 246 -6.66 20.85 17.93
C LEU A 246 -6.52 20.07 19.25
N SER A 247 -7.59 20.02 20.04
CA SER A 247 -7.58 19.40 21.37
C SER A 247 -8.10 17.95 21.40
N ILE A 248 -8.51 17.38 20.25
CA ILE A 248 -9.12 16.03 20.17
C ILE A 248 -8.23 14.94 20.79
N GLY A 249 -6.90 15.06 20.66
CA GLY A 249 -5.93 14.10 21.19
C GLY A 249 -5.39 14.40 22.59
N LEU A 250 -5.85 15.47 23.24
CA LEU A 250 -5.37 15.83 24.58
C LEU A 250 -6.05 14.97 25.64
N VAL A 251 -5.23 14.22 26.40
CA VAL A 251 -5.68 13.52 27.60
C VAL A 251 -5.94 14.58 28.69
N LYS A 252 -7.12 14.53 29.31
CA LYS A 252 -7.44 15.36 30.48
C LYS A 252 -6.69 14.90 31.72
#